data_AF-A0A938PVV1-F1
#
_entry.id   AF-A0A938PVV1-F1
#
_cell.length_a   1.000
_cell.length_b   1.000
_cell.length_c   1.000
_cell.angle_alpha   90.00
_cell.angle_beta   90.00
_cell.angle_gamma   90.00
#
_symmetry.space_group_name_H-M   'P 1'
#
loop_
_entity.id
_entity.type
_entity.pdbx_description
1 polymer ?
#
loop_
_entity_poly.entity_id
_entity_poly.type
_entity_poly.pdbx_seq_one_letter_code
_entity_poly.pdbx_strand_id
1 'polypeptide(L)'
;MLKYLPAISAVVFFSASVSAVEIEDHTKMLMDHGDGHLMEMSGGMVMGQNADKLPGGCDSIAETKEVTVHAGHKYSEKFPGRMFAFDTQEFNFKPCTKLTVHFVNEDKIRHQWMMHGLPKYLYPKGMFHLEVTGPAKISGTLILPPGDKTYLVHCDIAQHMEKGMKAQLKVGDGDGDLPSIPGVTAPNNVDDYNAGMPEVFAAAKQTDLDIAAANEALALAEAAKKAGKAASANQTDYFTSGTMVIGLALGLIMAAAFGKKFKGKTIAEATAESFAMLKSFLIFVKNLVFRLVNRIFSSKNKIQPE
;
A
#
# COMPACT_ATOMS: atom_id res chain seq x y z
N MET A 1 9.18 -62.41 64.27
CA MET A 1 10.38 -62.44 63.41
C MET A 1 10.22 -61.38 62.34
N LEU A 2 11.28 -60.57 62.14
CA LEU A 2 11.63 -59.73 60.97
C LEU A 2 10.55 -58.77 60.43
N LYS A 3 10.61 -57.45 60.72
CA LYS A 3 11.56 -56.39 60.28
C LYS A 3 11.41 -55.97 58.81
N TYR A 4 11.54 -54.64 58.63
CA TYR A 4 11.75 -53.82 57.43
C TYR A 4 10.49 -53.11 56.87
N LEU A 5 10.15 -51.89 57.32
CA LEU A 5 10.66 -50.53 56.98
C LEU A 5 9.88 -49.91 55.79
N PRO A 6 9.45 -48.63 55.87
CA PRO A 6 8.44 -48.03 55.01
C PRO A 6 9.05 -47.35 53.78
N ALA A 7 8.35 -47.38 52.64
CA ALA A 7 8.70 -46.62 51.44
C ALA A 7 7.62 -45.58 51.13
N ILE A 8 7.51 -44.57 52.00
CA ILE A 8 6.94 -43.27 51.66
C ILE A 8 8.12 -42.34 51.45
N SER A 9 8.55 -42.15 50.21
CA SER A 9 9.30 -40.97 49.72
C SER A 9 9.90 -41.28 48.36
N ALA A 10 9.28 -40.74 47.30
CA ALA A 10 9.95 -40.16 46.12
C ALA A 10 8.90 -39.81 45.05
N VAL A 11 7.93 -38.94 45.39
CA VAL A 11 7.32 -38.09 44.37
C VAL A 11 8.21 -36.85 44.28
N VAL A 12 9.37 -37.03 43.66
CA VAL A 12 10.25 -35.92 43.31
C VAL A 12 9.65 -35.25 42.08
N PHE A 13 9.04 -34.10 42.33
CA PHE A 13 8.85 -32.96 41.43
C PHE A 13 9.51 -33.13 40.04
N PHE A 14 8.80 -33.70 39.08
CA PHE A 14 8.94 -33.30 37.68
C PHE A 14 8.11 -32.03 37.48
N SER A 15 8.50 -30.94 38.15
CA SER A 15 8.14 -29.61 37.69
C SER A 15 8.93 -29.38 36.43
N ALA A 16 8.33 -29.70 35.27
CA ALA A 16 8.83 -29.19 34.00
C ALA A 16 9.00 -27.68 34.19
N SER A 17 10.25 -27.23 34.14
CA SER A 17 10.56 -25.81 34.07
C SER A 17 9.88 -25.33 32.80
N VAL A 18 8.71 -24.71 32.93
CA VAL A 18 8.15 -23.88 31.88
C VAL A 18 9.15 -22.75 31.73
N SER A 19 10.13 -22.95 30.84
CA SER A 19 10.97 -21.87 30.35
C SER A 19 10.04 -20.94 29.61
N ALA A 20 9.49 -19.96 30.33
CA ALA A 20 8.88 -18.80 29.70
C ALA A 20 9.95 -18.24 28.76
N VAL A 21 9.68 -18.27 27.46
CA VAL A 21 10.54 -17.66 26.46
C VAL A 21 10.63 -16.17 26.82
N GLU A 22 11.83 -15.69 27.09
CA GLU A 22 12.04 -14.28 27.43
C GLU A 22 11.62 -13.43 26.22
N ILE A 23 10.61 -12.59 26.42
CA ILE A 23 10.13 -11.66 25.40
C ILE A 23 11.02 -10.42 25.49
N GLU A 24 11.89 -10.25 24.50
CA GLU A 24 12.75 -9.08 24.40
C GLU A 24 11.93 -7.82 24.07
N ASP A 25 12.19 -6.69 24.74
CA ASP A 25 11.51 -5.42 24.48
C ASP A 25 12.36 -4.53 23.58
N HIS A 26 12.00 -4.48 22.30
CA HIS A 26 12.70 -3.71 21.28
C HIS A 26 12.34 -2.23 21.31
N THR A 27 11.32 -1.82 22.09
CA THR A 27 10.82 -0.43 22.12
C THR A 27 11.93 0.56 22.51
N LYS A 28 12.83 0.17 23.42
CA LYS A 28 13.89 1.05 23.94
C LYS A 28 15.14 1.10 23.07
N MET A 29 15.23 0.23 22.07
CA MET A 29 16.39 0.09 21.18
C MET A 29 16.15 0.74 19.80
N LEU A 30 14.97 1.35 19.62
CA LEU A 30 14.58 2.06 18.42
C LEU A 30 15.40 3.35 18.22
N MET A 31 15.91 3.51 17.00
CA MET A 31 16.61 4.69 16.53
C MET A 31 15.74 5.43 15.51
N ASP A 32 15.70 6.76 15.60
CA ASP A 32 14.91 7.60 14.68
C ASP A 32 15.66 7.82 13.36
N HIS A 33 15.03 7.44 12.25
CA HIS A 33 15.53 7.61 10.89
C HIS A 33 14.85 8.75 10.12
N GLY A 34 14.05 9.58 10.80
CA GLY A 34 13.26 10.66 10.22
C GLY A 34 11.89 10.20 9.74
N ASP A 35 11.01 11.17 9.48
CA ASP A 35 9.64 10.98 8.97
C ASP A 35 8.77 10.00 9.79
N GLY A 36 9.06 9.84 11.09
CA GLY A 36 8.33 8.92 11.96
C GLY A 36 8.63 7.44 11.68
N HIS A 37 9.80 7.16 11.09
CA HIS A 37 10.36 5.81 10.94
C HIS A 37 11.36 5.55 12.07
N LEU A 38 10.98 4.70 13.02
CA LEU A 38 11.84 4.21 14.08
C LEU A 38 12.26 2.78 13.75
N MET A 39 13.55 2.50 13.73
CA MET A 39 14.05 1.15 13.41
C MET A 39 15.15 0.73 14.36
N GLU A 40 15.30 -0.58 14.49
CA GLU A 40 16.28 -1.23 15.33
C GLU A 40 16.90 -2.41 14.58
N MET A 41 18.16 -2.71 14.86
CA MET A 41 18.98 -3.59 14.02
C MET A 41 18.57 -5.07 14.08
N SER A 42 17.95 -5.52 15.18
CA SER A 42 17.48 -6.90 15.35
C SER A 42 16.06 -7.13 14.83
N GLY A 43 15.48 -6.15 14.12
CA GLY A 43 14.27 -6.33 13.34
C GLY A 43 13.00 -5.74 13.97
N GLY A 44 13.15 -4.84 14.94
CA GLY A 44 12.06 -3.97 15.40
C GLY A 44 11.88 -2.74 14.50
N MET A 45 10.64 -2.41 14.14
CA MET A 45 10.33 -1.20 13.37
C MET A 45 8.96 -0.60 13.76
N VAL A 46 8.91 0.72 13.91
CA VAL A 46 7.68 1.51 14.03
C VAL A 46 7.64 2.52 12.89
N MET A 47 6.56 2.55 12.12
CA MET A 47 6.31 3.61 11.13
C MET A 47 5.02 4.36 11.44
N GLY A 48 5.05 5.68 11.25
CA GLY A 48 3.89 6.54 11.46
C GLY A 48 3.61 6.85 12.92
N GLN A 49 4.62 6.79 13.78
CA GLN A 49 4.47 7.17 15.19
C GLN A 49 4.00 8.63 15.30
N ASN A 50 2.95 8.84 16.10
CA ASN A 50 2.38 10.14 16.37
C ASN A 50 1.89 10.20 17.83
N ALA A 51 2.63 10.91 18.68
CA ALA A 51 2.34 11.00 20.11
C ALA A 51 1.62 12.29 20.52
N ASP A 52 1.61 13.31 19.65
CA ASP A 52 1.32 14.70 20.03
C ASP A 52 0.60 15.53 18.97
N LYS A 53 0.61 15.15 17.69
CA LYS A 53 -0.01 15.92 16.60
C LYS A 53 -1.45 15.46 16.36
N LEU A 54 -2.42 16.33 16.67
CA LEU A 54 -3.84 16.06 16.45
C LEU A 54 -4.18 15.95 14.94
N PRO A 55 -4.96 14.94 14.52
CA PRO A 55 -5.59 14.92 13.21
C PRO A 55 -6.54 16.12 13.04
N GLY A 56 -6.71 16.62 11.80
CA GLY A 56 -7.69 17.65 11.50
C GLY A 56 -9.10 17.18 11.87
N GLY A 57 -9.84 18.03 12.57
CA GLY A 57 -11.16 17.73 13.12
C GLY A 57 -11.15 17.15 14.54
N CYS A 58 -9.97 16.94 15.14
CA CYS A 58 -9.84 16.72 16.58
C CYS A 58 -9.46 18.03 17.28
N ASP A 59 -10.34 18.55 18.13
CA ASP A 59 -10.04 19.75 18.95
C ASP A 59 -9.13 19.40 20.14
N SER A 60 -9.25 18.18 20.66
CA SER A 60 -8.44 17.66 21.77
C SER A 60 -8.39 16.13 21.73
N ILE A 61 -7.54 15.53 22.56
CA ILE A 61 -7.53 14.08 22.79
C ILE A 61 -8.78 13.71 23.61
N ALA A 62 -9.65 12.88 23.04
CA ALA A 62 -10.88 12.46 23.69
C ALA A 62 -10.62 11.45 24.82
N GLU A 63 -9.64 10.56 24.63
CA GLU A 63 -9.16 9.62 25.65
C GLU A 63 -7.76 9.10 25.29
N THR A 64 -7.05 8.58 26.29
CA THR A 64 -5.79 7.84 26.11
C THR A 64 -6.05 6.37 26.43
N LYS A 65 -5.64 5.47 25.55
CA LYS A 65 -5.80 4.03 25.69
C LYS A 65 -4.48 3.31 25.39
N GLU A 66 -4.24 2.25 26.13
CA GLU A 66 -3.15 1.32 25.85
C GLU A 66 -3.74 -0.07 25.65
N VAL A 67 -3.28 -0.77 24.62
CA VAL A 67 -3.67 -2.15 24.35
C VAL A 67 -2.44 -3.01 24.15
N THR A 68 -2.49 -4.22 24.67
CA THR A 68 -1.49 -5.26 24.37
C THR A 68 -2.12 -6.24 23.40
N VAL A 69 -1.46 -6.44 22.26
CA VAL A 69 -1.92 -7.34 21.20
C VAL A 69 -0.88 -8.43 21.07
N HIS A 70 -1.27 -9.66 21.38
CA HIS A 70 -0.43 -10.81 21.17
C HIS A 70 -0.65 -11.42 19.79
N ALA A 71 0.42 -11.85 19.15
CA ALA A 71 0.43 -12.44 17.82
C ALA A 71 1.17 -13.78 17.83
N GLY A 72 0.64 -14.74 17.09
CA GLY A 72 1.33 -15.99 16.80
C GLY A 72 0.41 -17.14 16.40
N HIS A 73 0.99 -18.32 16.18
CA HIS A 73 0.24 -19.51 15.79
C HIS A 73 -0.80 -19.93 16.83
N LYS A 74 -0.45 -19.85 18.11
CA LYS A 74 -1.30 -20.24 19.26
C LYS A 74 -2.68 -19.57 19.22
N TYR A 75 -2.75 -18.31 18.78
CA TYR A 75 -4.01 -17.56 18.74
C TYR A 75 -4.91 -17.97 17.57
N SER A 76 -4.37 -18.70 16.59
CA SER A 76 -5.11 -19.17 15.42
C SER A 76 -5.85 -20.49 15.65
N GLU A 77 -5.53 -21.24 16.72
CA GLU A 77 -6.07 -22.58 16.99
C GLU A 77 -7.61 -22.61 17.08
N LYS A 78 -8.22 -21.49 17.49
CA LYS A 78 -9.68 -21.31 17.56
C LYS A 78 -10.35 -21.07 16.20
N PHE A 79 -9.58 -20.91 15.12
CA PHE A 79 -10.07 -20.59 13.79
C PHE A 79 -9.67 -21.69 12.78
N PRO A 80 -10.62 -22.55 12.38
CA PRO A 80 -10.34 -23.60 11.40
C PRO A 80 -9.70 -23.06 10.11
N GLY A 81 -8.65 -23.74 9.64
CA GLY A 81 -7.93 -23.37 8.41
C GLY A 81 -7.00 -22.14 8.52
N ARG A 82 -6.83 -21.58 9.73
CA ARG A 82 -5.92 -20.45 9.98
C ARG A 82 -4.61 -20.95 10.62
N MET A 83 -3.53 -20.22 10.35
CA MET A 83 -2.19 -20.51 10.87
C MET A 83 -1.68 -19.42 11.80
N PHE A 84 -2.16 -18.19 11.62
CA PHE A 84 -1.71 -17.02 12.37
C PHE A 84 -2.91 -16.19 12.76
N ALA A 85 -2.89 -15.64 13.96
CA ALA A 85 -3.88 -14.67 14.40
C ALA A 85 -3.29 -13.71 15.44
N PHE A 86 -3.97 -12.59 15.60
CA PHE A 86 -3.89 -11.82 16.84
C PHE A 86 -4.73 -12.52 17.92
N ASP A 87 -4.49 -12.22 19.19
CA ASP A 87 -5.36 -12.65 20.29
C ASP A 87 -6.75 -11.98 20.23
N THR A 88 -6.77 -10.74 19.73
CA THR A 88 -7.94 -9.86 19.60
C THR A 88 -8.28 -9.58 18.14
N GLN A 89 -9.54 -9.79 17.76
CA GLN A 89 -10.02 -9.67 16.38
C GLN A 89 -10.77 -8.36 16.10
N GLU A 90 -11.29 -7.73 17.15
CA GLU A 90 -12.01 -6.47 17.06
C GLU A 90 -11.59 -5.52 18.18
N PHE A 91 -11.33 -4.27 17.81
CA PHE A 91 -11.07 -3.17 18.73
C PHE A 91 -12.12 -2.08 18.54
N ASN A 92 -12.55 -1.45 19.64
CA ASN A 92 -13.52 -0.37 19.62
C ASN A 92 -12.96 0.82 20.41
N PHE A 93 -12.82 1.97 19.76
CA PHE A 93 -12.28 3.20 20.36
C PHE A 93 -13.12 4.41 19.99
N LYS A 94 -13.07 5.43 20.85
CA LYS A 94 -13.66 6.72 20.51
C LYS A 94 -12.86 7.42 19.39
N PRO A 95 -13.48 8.34 18.63
CA PRO A 95 -12.74 9.25 17.78
C PRO A 95 -11.76 10.09 18.59
N CYS A 96 -10.65 10.52 17.97
CA CYS A 96 -9.61 11.35 18.62
C CYS A 96 -8.95 10.71 19.85
N THR A 97 -8.91 9.37 19.92
CA THR A 97 -8.19 8.61 20.97
C THR A 97 -6.69 8.56 20.69
N LYS A 98 -5.88 8.87 21.70
CA LYS A 98 -4.45 8.56 21.71
C LYS A 98 -4.27 7.09 22.10
N LEU A 99 -3.93 6.26 21.12
CA LEU A 99 -3.78 4.83 21.27
C LEU A 99 -2.30 4.45 21.30
N THR A 100 -1.86 3.77 22.34
CA THR A 100 -0.58 3.06 22.37
C THR A 100 -0.85 1.58 22.19
N VAL A 101 -0.19 0.97 21.20
CA VAL A 101 -0.28 -0.46 20.94
C VAL A 101 1.04 -1.10 21.37
N HIS A 102 0.95 -2.09 22.25
CA HIS A 102 2.03 -2.98 22.64
C HIS A 102 1.89 -4.28 21.86
N PHE A 103 2.64 -4.41 20.78
CA PHE A 103 2.61 -5.58 19.93
C PHE A 103 3.60 -6.63 20.43
N VAL A 104 3.09 -7.80 20.82
CA VAL A 104 3.87 -8.93 21.34
C VAL A 104 3.80 -10.06 20.32
N ASN A 105 4.95 -10.38 19.72
CA ASN A 105 5.10 -11.51 18.82
C ASN A 105 5.64 -12.71 19.60
N GLU A 106 4.84 -13.76 19.75
CA GLU A 106 5.22 -14.99 20.46
C GLU A 106 5.80 -16.07 19.53
N ASP A 107 5.75 -15.86 18.21
CA ASP A 107 6.33 -16.78 17.23
C ASP A 107 7.82 -16.49 16.99
N LYS A 108 8.52 -17.45 16.37
CA LYS A 108 9.91 -17.30 15.92
C LYS A 108 10.03 -16.79 14.47
N ILE A 109 9.02 -16.06 14.01
CA ILE A 109 8.98 -15.44 12.69
C ILE A 109 8.55 -13.99 12.84
N ARG A 110 8.74 -13.20 11.79
CA ARG A 110 8.35 -11.79 11.79
C ARG A 110 6.84 -11.63 11.68
N HIS A 111 6.25 -10.84 12.56
CA HIS A 111 4.85 -10.41 12.45
C HIS A 111 4.75 -8.90 12.47
N GLN A 112 3.60 -8.40 12.01
CA GLN A 112 3.32 -6.97 11.96
C GLN A 112 1.91 -6.69 12.47
N TRP A 113 1.76 -5.52 13.08
CA TRP A 113 0.49 -4.88 13.36
C TRP A 113 0.43 -3.60 12.52
N MET A 114 -0.27 -3.67 11.40
CA MET A 114 -0.37 -2.58 10.44
C MET A 114 -1.82 -2.13 10.31
N MET A 115 -2.00 -0.82 10.18
CA MET A 115 -3.29 -0.19 9.88
C MET A 115 -3.15 0.81 8.74
N HIS A 116 -3.96 0.66 7.69
CA HIS A 116 -4.03 1.58 6.54
C HIS A 116 -5.20 2.55 6.62
N GLY A 117 -5.21 3.56 5.76
CA GLY A 117 -6.36 4.46 5.59
C GLY A 117 -6.36 5.66 6.53
N LEU A 118 -5.23 5.91 7.19
CA LEU A 118 -4.99 7.07 8.03
C LEU A 118 -4.71 8.34 7.19
N PRO A 119 -4.91 9.55 7.76
CA PRO A 119 -4.67 10.79 7.02
C PRO A 119 -3.20 10.96 6.61
N LYS A 120 -2.95 11.02 5.28
CA LYS A 120 -1.59 11.03 4.70
C LYS A 120 -0.73 12.24 5.05
N TYR A 121 -1.35 13.36 5.46
CA TYR A 121 -0.61 14.55 5.90
C TYR A 121 0.03 14.37 7.28
N LEU A 122 -0.42 13.38 8.05
CA LEU A 122 0.02 13.10 9.42
C LEU A 122 0.76 11.77 9.51
N TYR A 123 0.26 10.76 8.79
CA TYR A 123 0.83 9.43 8.73
C TYR A 123 1.48 9.21 7.37
N PRO A 124 2.81 8.99 7.30
CA PRO A 124 3.49 8.66 6.06
C PRO A 124 2.76 7.52 5.33
N LYS A 125 2.49 7.70 4.04
CA LYS A 125 1.71 6.75 3.20
C LYS A 125 0.29 6.43 3.70
N GLY A 126 -0.19 7.11 4.74
CA GLY A 126 -1.51 6.87 5.35
C GLY A 126 -1.56 5.57 6.15
N MET A 127 -0.46 5.20 6.80
CA MET A 127 -0.35 3.95 7.56
C MET A 127 0.35 4.13 8.90
N PHE A 128 0.02 3.24 9.84
CA PHE A 128 0.74 3.03 11.09
C PHE A 128 1.16 1.57 11.14
N HIS A 129 2.40 1.32 11.56
CA HIS A 129 3.04 0.01 11.43
C HIS A 129 3.88 -0.30 12.65
N LEU A 130 3.68 -1.48 13.22
CA LEU A 130 4.57 -2.10 14.19
C LEU A 130 5.06 -3.43 13.62
N GLU A 131 6.35 -3.67 13.68
CA GLU A 131 6.98 -4.90 13.21
C GLU A 131 8.02 -5.35 14.20
N VAL A 132 8.03 -6.65 14.46
CA VAL A 132 9.09 -7.24 15.28
C VAL A 132 9.28 -8.70 14.89
N THR A 133 10.53 -9.14 14.79
CA THR A 133 10.87 -10.56 14.66
C THR A 133 10.83 -11.19 16.05
N GLY A 134 9.92 -12.13 16.26
CA GLY A 134 9.70 -12.71 17.58
C GLY A 134 10.68 -13.83 17.92
N PRO A 135 10.73 -14.25 19.19
CA PRO A 135 9.84 -13.84 20.29
C PRO A 135 10.23 -12.49 20.89
N ALA A 136 9.36 -11.48 20.79
CA ALA A 136 9.72 -10.09 21.08
C ALA A 136 8.49 -9.17 21.20
N LYS A 137 8.69 -8.00 21.78
CA LYS A 137 7.69 -6.94 21.92
C LYS A 137 8.19 -5.63 21.32
N ILE A 138 7.28 -4.88 20.69
CA ILE A 138 7.49 -3.50 20.25
C ILE A 138 6.25 -2.67 20.56
N SER A 139 6.44 -1.37 20.80
CA SER A 139 5.32 -0.46 21.10
C SER A 139 5.38 0.78 20.22
N GLY A 140 4.21 1.31 19.87
CA GLY A 140 4.10 2.61 19.23
C GLY A 140 2.77 3.27 19.51
N THR A 141 2.71 4.57 19.24
CA THR A 141 1.55 5.42 19.55
C THR A 141 1.05 6.11 18.30
N LEU A 142 -0.28 6.19 18.17
CA LEU A 142 -0.98 6.97 17.16
C LEU A 142 -2.18 7.69 17.79
N ILE A 143 -2.72 8.69 17.09
CA ILE A 143 -3.96 9.37 17.44
C ILE A 143 -4.98 9.06 16.36
N LEU A 144 -6.08 8.40 16.74
CA LEU A 144 -7.13 8.02 15.81
C LEU A 144 -7.85 9.28 15.27
N PRO A 145 -8.20 9.33 13.98
CA PRO A 145 -8.88 10.49 13.39
C PRO A 145 -10.30 10.67 13.95
N PRO A 146 -10.95 11.82 13.68
CA PRO A 146 -12.34 12.03 14.05
C PRO A 146 -13.30 11.18 13.18
N GLY A 147 -14.55 11.07 13.63
CA GLY A 147 -15.64 10.42 12.90
C GLY A 147 -15.67 8.89 13.03
N ASP A 148 -16.68 8.30 12.40
CA ASP A 148 -16.93 6.86 12.44
C ASP A 148 -16.25 6.17 11.26
N LYS A 149 -15.36 5.22 11.54
CA LYS A 149 -14.65 4.45 10.51
C LYS A 149 -14.08 3.15 11.04
N THR A 150 -14.18 2.10 10.24
CA THR A 150 -13.56 0.80 10.49
C THR A 150 -12.27 0.67 9.70
N TYR A 151 -11.21 0.27 10.39
CA TYR A 151 -9.88 0.09 9.82
C TYR A 151 -9.49 -1.38 9.82
N LEU A 152 -8.88 -1.83 8.72
CA LEU A 152 -8.24 -3.15 8.68
C LEU A 152 -6.94 -3.09 9.46
N VAL A 153 -6.82 -3.94 10.46
CA VAL A 153 -5.57 -4.23 11.16
C VAL A 153 -5.06 -5.56 10.67
N HIS A 154 -3.85 -5.65 10.16
CA HIS A 154 -3.31 -6.91 9.63
C HIS A 154 -1.80 -6.99 9.72
N CYS A 155 -1.25 -8.17 9.47
CA CYS A 155 0.15 -8.32 9.12
C CYS A 155 0.32 -8.06 7.61
N ASP A 156 1.30 -7.27 7.19
CA ASP A 156 1.55 -6.95 5.78
C ASP A 156 2.36 -8.03 5.04
N ILE A 157 2.76 -9.08 5.76
CA ILE A 157 3.22 -10.32 5.15
C ILE A 157 2.00 -11.03 4.58
N ALA A 158 1.85 -11.01 3.25
CA ALA A 158 0.69 -11.54 2.53
C ALA A 158 0.22 -12.92 3.05
N GLN A 159 1.15 -13.85 3.21
CA GLN A 159 0.86 -15.19 3.71
C GLN A 159 0.30 -15.20 5.14
N HIS A 160 0.75 -14.29 6.01
CA HIS A 160 0.27 -14.21 7.38
C HIS A 160 -1.16 -13.68 7.41
N MET A 161 -1.45 -12.63 6.63
CA MET A 161 -2.79 -12.07 6.48
C MET A 161 -3.78 -13.08 5.88
N GLU A 162 -3.41 -13.71 4.75
CA GLU A 162 -4.23 -14.72 4.08
C GLU A 162 -4.55 -15.88 5.02
N LYS A 163 -3.57 -16.31 5.82
CA LYS A 163 -3.72 -17.38 6.82
C LYS A 163 -4.31 -16.92 8.15
N GLY A 164 -4.88 -15.71 8.23
CA GLY A 164 -5.74 -15.29 9.34
C GLY A 164 -5.26 -14.14 10.19
N MET A 165 -4.06 -13.60 9.98
CA MET A 165 -3.55 -12.50 10.80
C MET A 165 -4.12 -11.15 10.37
N LYS A 166 -5.40 -10.96 10.69
CA LYS A 166 -6.17 -9.73 10.49
C LYS A 166 -7.25 -9.57 11.55
N ALA A 167 -7.58 -8.32 11.82
CA ALA A 167 -8.53 -7.82 12.78
C ALA A 167 -9.18 -6.54 12.22
N GLN A 168 -10.20 -6.04 12.90
CA GLN A 168 -10.79 -4.74 12.59
C GLN A 168 -10.70 -3.80 13.79
N LEU A 169 -10.46 -2.52 13.53
CA LEU A 169 -10.46 -1.47 14.55
C LEU A 169 -11.54 -0.46 14.18
N LYS A 170 -12.56 -0.35 15.02
CA LYS A 170 -13.66 0.60 14.88
C LYS A 170 -13.35 1.86 15.67
N VAL A 171 -13.40 3.00 14.97
CA VAL A 171 -13.40 4.33 15.56
C VAL A 171 -14.84 4.82 15.56
N GLY A 172 -15.30 5.32 16.71
CA GLY A 172 -16.71 5.70 16.88
C GLY A 172 -17.62 4.50 16.69
N ASP A 173 -18.67 4.66 15.88
CA ASP A 173 -19.59 3.56 15.53
C ASP A 173 -19.03 2.62 14.44
N GLY A 174 -17.89 2.97 13.83
CA GLY A 174 -17.37 2.29 12.65
C GLY A 174 -18.19 2.56 11.38
N ASP A 175 -17.70 2.13 10.22
CA ASP A 175 -18.42 2.23 8.93
C ASP A 175 -18.89 0.85 8.39
N GLY A 176 -19.02 -0.11 9.31
CA GLY A 176 -19.44 -1.49 9.05
C GLY A 176 -18.38 -2.51 9.45
N ASP A 177 -18.75 -3.79 9.45
CA ASP A 177 -17.81 -4.89 9.67
C ASP A 177 -17.04 -5.22 8.40
N LEU A 178 -15.73 -5.43 8.54
CA LEU A 178 -14.89 -5.82 7.43
C LEU A 178 -15.13 -7.31 7.10
N PRO A 179 -15.10 -7.69 5.81
CA PRO A 179 -15.28 -9.09 5.43
C PRO A 179 -14.11 -9.97 5.86
N SER A 180 -14.41 -11.25 6.12
CA SER A 180 -13.42 -12.29 6.37
C SER A 180 -12.50 -12.07 7.59
N ILE A 181 -12.90 -11.29 8.58
CA ILE A 181 -12.18 -11.13 9.84
C ILE A 181 -12.46 -12.36 10.72
N PRO A 182 -11.45 -13.17 11.09
CA PRO A 182 -11.65 -14.35 11.90
C PRO A 182 -12.48 -14.05 13.16
N GLY A 183 -13.48 -14.87 13.47
CA GLY A 183 -14.31 -14.70 14.66
C GLY A 183 -15.29 -13.52 14.66
N VAL A 184 -15.25 -12.63 13.66
CA VAL A 184 -16.13 -11.46 13.56
C VAL A 184 -17.06 -11.58 12.35
N THR A 185 -16.49 -11.81 11.16
CA THR A 185 -17.26 -11.99 9.93
C THR A 185 -16.93 -13.29 9.22
N ALA A 186 -17.90 -13.80 8.45
CA ALA A 186 -17.70 -15.00 7.67
C ALA A 186 -16.58 -14.81 6.61
N PRO A 187 -15.82 -15.87 6.28
CA PRO A 187 -14.92 -15.85 5.14
C PRO A 187 -15.68 -15.56 3.84
N ASN A 188 -15.14 -14.67 3.00
CA ASN A 188 -15.71 -14.40 1.67
C ASN A 188 -15.59 -15.62 0.75
N ASN A 189 -14.48 -16.35 0.90
CA ASN A 189 -14.23 -17.61 0.23
C ASN A 189 -14.15 -18.67 1.31
N VAL A 190 -15.15 -19.54 1.35
CA VAL A 190 -15.19 -20.68 2.28
C VAL A 190 -14.56 -21.87 1.56
N ASP A 191 -13.55 -22.47 2.18
CA ASP A 191 -13.01 -23.73 1.69
C ASP A 191 -14.06 -24.84 1.93
N ASP A 192 -14.49 -25.50 0.86
CA ASP A 192 -15.34 -26.69 0.96
C ASP A 192 -14.46 -27.96 1.01
N TYR A 193 -14.28 -28.48 2.23
CA TYR A 193 -13.57 -29.74 2.47
C TYR A 193 -14.47 -30.97 2.38
N ASN A 194 -15.76 -30.82 2.06
CA ASN A 194 -16.70 -31.93 1.91
C ASN A 194 -16.81 -32.43 0.47
N ALA A 195 -16.35 -31.64 -0.50
CA ALA A 195 -16.32 -32.04 -1.90
C ALA A 195 -15.26 -33.14 -2.11
N GLY A 196 -15.68 -34.26 -2.71
CA GLY A 196 -14.73 -35.31 -3.10
C GLY A 196 -13.82 -34.80 -4.23
N MET A 197 -12.58 -35.31 -4.32
CA MET A 197 -11.67 -35.01 -5.45
C MET A 197 -12.36 -34.98 -6.83
N PRO A 198 -13.23 -35.95 -7.19
CA PRO A 198 -13.93 -35.91 -8.48
C PRO A 198 -14.82 -34.68 -8.68
N GLU A 199 -15.50 -34.20 -7.63
CA GLU A 199 -16.34 -33.01 -7.68
C GLU A 199 -15.48 -31.74 -7.80
N VAL A 200 -14.36 -31.70 -7.09
CA VAL A 200 -13.38 -30.61 -7.20
C VAL A 200 -12.81 -30.52 -8.62
N PHE A 201 -12.45 -31.65 -9.23
CA PHE A 201 -11.95 -31.68 -10.61
C PHE A 201 -13.04 -31.33 -11.63
N ALA A 202 -14.29 -31.73 -11.40
CA ALA A 202 -15.40 -31.34 -12.26
C ALA A 202 -15.69 -29.82 -12.18
N ALA A 203 -15.67 -29.25 -10.97
CA ALA A 203 -15.84 -27.81 -10.75
C ALA A 203 -14.69 -26.99 -11.34
N ALA A 204 -13.45 -27.46 -11.21
CA ALA A 204 -12.29 -26.82 -11.83
C ALA A 204 -12.41 -26.80 -13.36
N LYS A 205 -12.80 -27.94 -13.96
CA LYS A 205 -13.02 -28.02 -15.41
C LYS A 205 -14.15 -27.11 -15.88
N GLN A 206 -15.23 -27.00 -15.12
CA GLN A 206 -16.31 -26.06 -15.41
C GLN A 206 -15.82 -24.62 -15.34
N THR A 207 -15.01 -24.29 -14.33
CA THR A 207 -14.43 -22.95 -14.17
C THR A 207 -13.52 -22.57 -15.34
N ASP A 208 -12.71 -23.51 -15.84
CA ASP A 208 -11.87 -23.30 -17.04
C ASP A 208 -12.74 -23.04 -18.29
N LEU A 209 -13.86 -23.75 -18.44
CA LEU A 209 -14.82 -23.53 -19.52
C LEU A 209 -15.50 -22.16 -19.39
N ASP A 210 -15.87 -21.75 -18.18
CA ASP A 210 -16.51 -20.47 -17.91
C ASP A 210 -15.55 -19.30 -18.18
N ILE A 211 -14.27 -19.44 -17.79
CA ILE A 211 -13.21 -18.47 -18.10
C ILE A 211 -12.99 -18.38 -19.62
N ALA A 212 -12.95 -19.53 -20.32
CA ALA A 212 -12.81 -19.55 -21.77
C ALA A 212 -13.98 -18.84 -22.46
N ALA A 213 -15.22 -19.12 -22.04
CA ALA A 213 -16.43 -18.48 -22.55
C ALA A 213 -16.46 -16.97 -22.26
N ALA A 214 -16.04 -16.56 -21.05
CA ALA A 214 -15.95 -15.15 -20.68
C ALA A 214 -14.90 -14.40 -21.52
N ASN A 215 -13.75 -15.01 -21.77
CA ASN A 215 -12.70 -14.43 -22.63
C ASN A 215 -13.15 -14.35 -24.09
N GLU A 216 -13.86 -15.35 -24.60
CA GLU A 216 -14.44 -15.31 -25.95
C GLU A 216 -15.50 -14.21 -26.07
N ALA A 217 -16.39 -14.07 -25.08
CA ALA A 217 -17.36 -13.00 -25.01
C ALA A 217 -16.69 -11.61 -24.96
N LEU A 218 -15.61 -11.47 -24.18
CA LEU A 218 -14.83 -10.23 -24.10
C LEU A 218 -14.17 -9.91 -25.45
N ALA A 219 -13.58 -10.91 -26.12
CA ALA A 219 -12.97 -10.74 -27.44
C ALA A 219 -13.99 -10.34 -28.51
N LEU A 220 -15.19 -10.94 -28.49
CA LEU A 220 -16.30 -10.58 -29.37
C LEU A 220 -16.81 -9.16 -29.08
N ALA A 221 -16.94 -8.78 -27.82
CA ALA A 221 -17.33 -7.42 -27.43
C ALA A 221 -16.28 -6.38 -27.85
N GLU A 222 -14.99 -6.70 -27.74
CA GLU A 222 -13.91 -5.83 -28.15
C GLU A 222 -13.81 -5.72 -29.68
N ALA A 223 -14.04 -6.82 -30.40
CA ALA A 223 -14.15 -6.83 -31.87
C ALA A 223 -15.36 -6.00 -32.35
N ALA A 224 -16.52 -6.14 -31.71
CA ALA A 224 -17.70 -5.33 -31.99
C ALA A 224 -17.46 -3.83 -31.71
N LYS A 225 -16.72 -3.51 -30.64
CA LYS A 225 -16.32 -2.12 -30.34
C LYS A 225 -15.34 -1.55 -31.39
N LYS A 226 -14.41 -2.36 -31.89
CA LYS A 226 -13.50 -1.98 -33.00
C LYS A 226 -14.27 -1.80 -34.31
N ALA A 227 -15.24 -2.65 -34.60
CA ALA A 227 -16.11 -2.53 -35.77
C ALA A 227 -17.03 -1.29 -35.69
N GLY A 228 -17.60 -0.99 -34.52
CA GLY A 228 -18.36 0.25 -34.29
C GLY A 228 -17.50 1.51 -34.41
N LYS A 229 -16.23 1.45 -34.00
CA LYS A 229 -15.27 2.54 -34.17
C LYS A 229 -14.85 2.73 -35.63
N ALA A 230 -14.77 1.65 -36.41
CA ALA A 230 -14.53 1.72 -37.86
C ALA A 230 -15.75 2.27 -38.63
N ALA A 231 -16.97 1.94 -38.19
CA ALA A 231 -18.20 2.52 -38.74
C ALA A 231 -18.36 4.02 -38.39
N SER A 232 -17.93 4.44 -37.19
CA SER A 232 -17.92 5.86 -36.78
C SER A 232 -16.74 6.67 -37.33
N ALA A 233 -15.66 6.02 -37.79
CA ALA A 233 -14.53 6.69 -38.43
C ALA A 233 -14.81 7.10 -39.88
N ASN A 234 -15.91 6.63 -40.48
CA ASN A 234 -16.36 7.04 -41.81
C ASN A 234 -17.37 8.22 -41.78
N GLN A 235 -17.66 8.76 -40.60
CA GLN A 235 -18.36 10.04 -40.42
C GLN A 235 -17.60 10.91 -39.42
N THR A 236 -16.42 11.38 -39.81
CA THR A 236 -15.82 12.58 -39.20
C THR A 236 -15.04 13.32 -40.27
N ASP A 237 -15.43 14.57 -40.51
CA ASP A 237 -14.89 15.49 -41.50
C ASP A 237 -13.43 15.87 -41.17
N TYR A 238 -12.48 14.95 -41.36
CA TYR A 238 -11.05 15.21 -41.20
C TYR A 238 -10.49 16.19 -42.25
N PHE A 239 -11.24 16.47 -43.32
CA PHE A 239 -10.82 17.38 -44.37
C PHE A 239 -10.90 18.87 -43.97
N THR A 240 -11.56 19.19 -42.85
CA THR A 240 -11.80 20.59 -42.39
C THR A 240 -11.27 20.89 -40.99
N SER A 241 -10.26 20.17 -40.51
CA SER A 241 -9.55 20.59 -39.29
C SER A 241 -8.62 21.76 -39.59
N GLY A 242 -8.85 22.92 -38.95
CA GLY A 242 -8.02 24.12 -39.10
C GLY A 242 -6.53 23.90 -38.83
N THR A 243 -6.18 22.85 -38.07
CA THR A 243 -4.78 22.46 -37.85
C THR A 243 -4.09 21.89 -39.09
N MET A 244 -4.82 21.22 -39.99
CA MET A 244 -4.27 20.71 -41.25
C MET A 244 -4.03 21.86 -42.23
N VAL A 245 -4.95 22.83 -42.30
CA VAL A 245 -4.78 24.04 -43.15
C VAL A 245 -3.58 24.86 -42.68
N ILE A 246 -3.42 25.06 -41.37
CA ILE A 246 -2.26 25.76 -40.78
C ILE A 246 -0.97 24.97 -41.04
N GLY A 247 -0.98 23.65 -40.83
CA GLY A 247 0.18 22.79 -41.08
C GLY A 247 0.62 22.81 -42.55
N LEU A 248 -0.33 22.80 -43.49
CA LEU A 248 -0.07 22.79 -44.92
C LEU A 248 0.40 24.17 -45.40
N ALA A 249 -0.17 25.26 -44.88
CA ALA A 249 0.32 26.62 -45.15
C ALA A 249 1.75 26.83 -44.63
N LEU A 250 2.04 26.42 -43.39
CA LEU A 250 3.39 26.49 -42.83
C LEU A 250 4.36 25.59 -43.59
N GLY A 251 3.93 24.38 -43.97
CA GLY A 251 4.72 23.44 -44.77
C GLY A 251 5.10 24.02 -46.13
N LEU A 252 4.16 24.65 -46.84
CA LEU A 252 4.42 25.29 -48.14
C LEU A 252 5.36 26.51 -48.03
N ILE A 253 5.18 27.34 -46.99
CA ILE A 253 6.07 28.49 -46.75
C ILE A 253 7.50 28.01 -46.43
N MET A 254 7.63 27.00 -45.57
CA MET A 254 8.92 26.40 -45.23
C MET A 254 9.57 25.74 -46.45
N ALA A 255 8.80 24.99 -47.25
CA ALA A 255 9.30 24.37 -48.48
C ALA A 255 9.82 25.40 -49.49
N ALA A 256 9.15 26.55 -49.65
CA ALA A 256 9.62 27.63 -50.52
C ALA A 256 10.91 28.29 -50.00
N ALA A 257 11.02 28.49 -48.68
CA ALA A 257 12.21 29.07 -48.05
C ALA A 257 13.43 28.13 -48.12
N PHE A 258 13.22 26.83 -47.92
CA PHE A 258 14.29 25.83 -47.88
C PHE A 258 14.63 25.24 -49.25
N GLY A 259 13.71 25.28 -50.23
CA GLY A 259 13.94 24.75 -51.58
C GLY A 259 15.10 25.42 -52.31
N LYS A 260 15.38 26.71 -52.04
CA LYS A 260 16.59 27.39 -52.55
C LYS A 260 17.87 26.98 -51.84
N LYS A 261 17.78 26.61 -50.57
CA LYS A 261 18.93 26.31 -49.71
C LYS A 261 19.45 24.88 -49.91
N PHE A 262 18.57 23.95 -50.27
CA PHE A 262 18.91 22.55 -50.54
C PHE A 262 19.10 22.23 -52.02
N LYS A 263 18.97 23.20 -52.93
CA LYS A 263 19.13 22.98 -54.36
C LYS A 263 20.59 22.66 -54.71
N GLY A 264 20.83 21.49 -55.29
CA GLY A 264 22.16 21.04 -55.74
C GLY A 264 23.04 20.41 -54.66
N LYS A 265 22.51 20.21 -53.44
CA LYS A 265 23.22 19.49 -52.37
C LYS A 265 22.94 18.00 -52.43
N THR A 266 23.93 17.19 -52.08
CA THR A 266 23.74 15.75 -51.90
C THR A 266 22.88 15.48 -50.65
N ILE A 267 22.30 14.29 -50.56
CA ILE A 267 21.45 13.89 -49.42
C ILE A 267 22.22 14.01 -48.10
N ALA A 268 23.50 13.66 -48.08
CA ALA A 268 24.34 13.78 -46.89
C ALA A 268 24.55 15.23 -46.45
N GLU A 269 24.81 16.14 -47.39
CA GLU A 269 24.98 17.58 -47.11
C GLU A 269 23.67 18.23 -46.66
N ALA A 270 22.55 17.87 -47.30
CA ALA A 270 21.22 18.35 -46.91
C ALA A 270 20.85 17.90 -45.49
N THR A 271 21.22 16.68 -45.12
CA THR A 271 20.99 16.14 -43.78
C THR A 271 21.84 16.86 -42.73
N ALA A 272 23.14 17.03 -43.00
CA ALA A 272 24.06 17.74 -42.11
C ALA A 272 23.62 19.21 -41.89
N GLU A 273 23.17 19.89 -42.95
CA GLU A 273 22.72 21.27 -42.87
C GLU A 273 21.36 21.40 -42.16
N SER A 274 20.49 20.40 -42.27
CA SER A 274 19.25 20.33 -41.48
C SER A 274 19.52 20.21 -39.98
N PHE A 275 20.51 19.39 -39.58
CA PHE A 275 20.95 19.30 -38.18
C PHE A 275 21.59 20.61 -37.68
N ALA A 276 22.37 21.28 -38.53
CA ALA A 276 22.94 22.59 -38.19
C ALA A 276 21.85 23.64 -37.97
N MET A 277 20.82 23.69 -38.84
CA MET A 277 19.68 24.60 -38.69
C MET A 277 18.84 24.27 -37.45
N LEU A 278 18.62 23.00 -37.15
CA LEU A 278 17.93 22.57 -35.93
C LEU A 278 18.70 23.02 -34.68
N LYS A 279 20.02 22.86 -34.66
CA LYS A 279 20.87 23.33 -33.56
C LYS A 279 20.77 24.84 -33.37
N SER A 280 20.86 25.62 -34.45
CA SER A 280 20.69 27.09 -34.39
C SER A 280 19.30 27.49 -33.91
N PHE A 281 18.26 26.77 -34.33
CA PHE A 281 16.89 27.00 -33.87
C PHE A 281 16.72 26.71 -32.37
N LEU A 282 17.26 25.60 -31.88
CA LEU A 282 17.23 25.25 -30.45
C LEU A 282 17.99 26.29 -29.60
N ILE A 283 19.13 26.80 -30.08
CA ILE A 283 19.86 27.89 -29.41
C ILE A 283 19.03 29.17 -29.39
N PHE A 284 18.37 29.51 -30.50
CA PHE A 284 17.46 30.67 -30.56
C PHE A 284 16.31 30.54 -29.56
N VAL A 285 15.64 29.39 -29.51
CA VAL A 285 14.55 29.11 -28.56
C VAL A 285 15.05 29.20 -27.12
N LYS A 286 16.20 28.59 -26.79
CA LYS A 286 16.82 28.69 -25.47
C LYS A 286 17.07 30.15 -25.08
N ASN A 287 17.62 30.96 -26.00
CA ASN A 287 17.88 32.37 -25.74
C ASN A 287 16.59 33.18 -25.58
N LEU A 288 15.53 32.86 -26.32
CA LEU A 288 14.21 33.48 -26.19
C LEU A 288 13.61 33.18 -24.81
N VAL A 289 13.63 31.90 -24.40
CA VAL A 289 13.15 31.47 -23.08
C VAL A 289 13.97 32.12 -21.97
N PHE A 290 15.30 32.14 -22.08
CA PHE A 290 16.16 32.77 -21.08
C PHE A 290 15.91 34.28 -20.95
N ARG A 291 15.67 34.99 -22.07
CA ARG A 291 15.26 36.40 -22.04
C ARG A 291 13.89 36.60 -21.40
N LEU A 292 12.95 35.69 -21.65
CA LEU A 292 11.60 35.74 -21.07
C LEU A 292 11.63 35.51 -19.56
N VAL A 293 12.38 34.49 -19.12
CA VAL A 293 12.65 34.18 -17.72
C VAL A 293 13.35 35.35 -17.04
N ASN A 294 14.42 35.90 -17.62
CA ASN A 294 15.09 37.07 -17.04
C ASN A 294 14.17 38.30 -16.95
N ARG A 295 13.25 38.51 -17.90
CA ARG A 295 12.25 39.60 -17.77
C ARG A 295 11.27 39.36 -16.62
N ILE A 296 10.86 38.12 -16.38
CA ILE A 296 9.92 37.74 -15.32
C ILE A 296 10.59 37.80 -13.92
N PHE A 297 11.86 37.43 -13.82
CA PHE A 297 12.58 37.41 -12.54
C PHE A 297 13.34 38.71 -12.23
N SER A 298 13.73 39.52 -13.22
CA SER A 298 14.39 40.81 -12.99
C SER A 298 13.44 41.93 -12.52
N SER A 299 12.12 41.75 -12.59
CA SER A 299 11.14 42.70 -12.06
C SER A 299 10.93 42.59 -10.54
N LYS A 300 11.48 41.56 -9.88
CA LYS A 300 11.34 41.34 -8.43
C LYS A 300 12.38 42.07 -7.56
N ASN A 301 13.36 42.78 -8.15
CA ASN A 301 14.40 43.51 -7.42
C ASN A 301 14.24 45.05 -7.43
N LYS A 302 13.02 45.57 -7.63
CA LYS A 302 12.72 46.98 -7.29
C LYS A 302 11.98 47.04 -5.95
N ILE A 303 12.71 46.82 -4.88
CA ILE A 303 12.33 47.32 -3.55
C ILE A 303 12.72 48.80 -3.55
N GLN A 304 11.72 49.69 -3.47
CA GLN A 304 11.94 51.12 -3.24
C GLN A 304 12.38 51.34 -1.78
N PRO A 305 13.30 52.27 -1.52
CA PRO A 305 13.57 52.72 -0.16
C PRO A 305 12.54 53.79 0.24
N GLU A 306 11.73 53.49 1.26
CA GLU A 306 11.27 54.44 2.28
C GLU A 306 11.22 53.70 3.63
#